data_AF-A0A1I7UA17-F1
#
_entry.id   AF-A0A1I7UA17-F1
#
_cell.length_a   1.000
_cell.length_b   1.000
_cell.length_c   1.000
_cell.angle_alpha   90.00
_cell.angle_beta   90.00
_cell.angle_gamma   90.00
#
_symmetry.space_group_name_H-M   'P 1'
#
loop_
_entity.id
_entity.type
_entity.pdbx_description
1 polymer ?
#
loop_
_entity_poly.entity_id
_entity_poly.type
_entity_poly.pdbx_seq_one_letter_code
_entity_poly.pdbx_strand_id
1 'polypeptide(L)'
;MIVFILLNLISVVSALATNSTHKPPSQIHHFEINHPDGIHAIFDLLPKVCKKNGKTYKVGEEFDVGNLRYTCQEFGVYVIAGCRTHTGKPLKLGDVEVIDHVKFHCLAHGTSVYYRETACGKPGEIDCDKVPLPRGYEQAVKNEPVETTEAPPAHLTHVNGKELPKGWVLLHGGKKEAENSNHTLSTHILMYHPQLHGAKHAN
;
A
#
# COMPACT_ATOMS: atom_id res chain seq x y z
N MET A 1 11.85 45.47 56.60
CA MET A 1 12.13 44.03 56.69
C MET A 1 11.03 43.32 55.90
N ILE A 2 11.25 43.14 54.59
CA ILE A 2 10.24 42.64 53.64
C ILE A 2 10.72 41.28 53.15
N VAL A 3 9.91 40.27 53.47
CA VAL A 3 10.09 38.86 53.13
C VAL A 3 9.56 38.66 51.70
N PHE A 4 10.42 38.24 50.77
CA PHE A 4 10.01 37.78 49.44
C PHE A 4 10.02 36.24 49.42
N ILE A 5 8.84 35.63 49.46
CA ILE A 5 8.63 34.20 49.20
C ILE A 5 8.36 34.06 47.70
N LEU A 6 9.30 33.46 46.97
CA LEU A 6 9.10 33.05 45.58
C LEU A 6 8.38 31.70 45.54
N LEU A 7 7.09 31.72 45.19
CA LEU A 7 6.31 30.54 44.83
C LEU A 7 6.68 30.10 43.40
N ASN A 8 7.35 28.96 43.28
CA ASN A 8 7.57 28.26 42.02
C ASN A 8 6.26 27.57 41.59
N LEU A 9 5.62 28.06 40.52
CA LEU A 9 4.60 27.30 39.78
C LEU A 9 5.31 26.41 38.75
N ILE A 10 5.32 25.11 39.00
CA ILE A 10 5.74 24.10 38.01
C ILE A 10 4.52 23.79 37.15
N SER A 11 4.54 24.24 35.89
CA SER A 11 3.52 23.92 34.89
C SER A 11 3.71 22.47 34.41
N VAL A 12 2.76 21.60 34.71
CA VAL A 12 2.74 20.23 34.18
C VAL A 12 2.29 20.29 32.72
N VAL A 13 3.25 20.16 31.78
CA VAL A 13 2.95 19.99 30.36
C VAL A 13 2.66 18.52 30.12
N SER A 14 1.37 18.16 30.07
CA SER A 14 0.94 16.83 29.62
C SER A 14 1.21 16.70 28.12
N ALA A 15 2.25 15.95 27.76
CA ALA A 15 2.48 15.56 26.37
C ALA A 15 1.36 14.61 25.93
N LEU A 16 0.48 15.07 25.05
CA LEU A 16 -0.41 14.17 24.30
C LEU A 16 0.47 13.32 23.37
N ALA A 17 0.69 12.07 23.74
CA ALA A 17 1.17 11.05 22.82
C ALA A 17 0.09 10.82 21.77
N THR A 18 0.29 11.40 20.58
CA THR A 18 -0.51 11.05 19.41
C THR A 18 -0.05 9.68 18.93
N ASN A 19 -0.79 8.65 19.30
CA ASN A 19 -0.67 7.32 18.68
C ASN A 19 -1.07 7.45 17.21
N SER A 20 -0.09 7.74 16.35
CA SER A 20 -0.24 7.64 14.91
C SER A 20 -0.28 6.17 14.53
N THR A 21 -1.47 5.58 14.56
CA THR A 21 -1.75 4.34 13.83
C THR A 21 -1.62 4.64 12.34
N HIS A 22 -0.42 4.43 11.80
CA HIS A 22 -0.18 4.44 10.37
C HIS A 22 -0.95 3.27 9.75
N LYS A 23 -2.22 3.51 9.40
CA LYS A 23 -3.00 2.59 8.59
C LYS A 23 -2.34 2.55 7.20
N PRO A 24 -1.98 1.37 6.66
CA PRO A 24 -1.47 1.30 5.30
C PRO A 24 -2.49 1.94 4.35
N PRO A 25 -2.04 2.59 3.25
CA PRO A 25 -2.95 3.25 2.31
C PRO A 25 -3.75 2.17 1.54
N SER A 26 -4.82 1.66 2.15
CA SER A 26 -5.79 0.82 1.47
C SER A 26 -6.71 1.71 0.63
N GLN A 27 -6.84 1.39 -0.65
CA GLN A 27 -7.82 2.02 -1.53
C GLN A 27 -9.14 1.31 -1.27
N ILE A 28 -9.96 1.91 -0.42
CA ILE A 28 -11.33 1.44 -0.18
C ILE A 28 -12.18 1.92 -1.35
N HIS A 29 -12.79 0.98 -2.06
CA HIS A 29 -13.69 1.28 -3.17
C HIS A 29 -15.13 0.98 -2.74
N HIS A 30 -15.95 2.02 -2.70
CA HIS A 30 -17.37 1.89 -2.41
C HIS A 30 -18.16 1.69 -3.70
N PHE A 31 -18.92 0.59 -3.79
CA PHE A 31 -19.77 0.31 -4.93
C PHE A 31 -21.23 0.18 -4.48
N GLU A 32 -22.07 1.07 -4.99
CA GLU A 32 -23.52 0.95 -4.87
C GLU A 32 -24.06 0.35 -6.16
N ILE A 33 -24.68 -0.84 -6.08
CA ILE A 33 -25.10 -1.59 -7.27
C ILE A 33 -26.62 -1.55 -7.36
N ASN A 34 -27.10 -0.66 -8.23
CA ASN A 34 -28.49 -0.57 -8.63
C ASN A 34 -28.66 -1.21 -10.03
N HIS A 35 -28.31 -2.50 -10.16
CA HIS A 35 -28.36 -3.23 -11.44
C HIS A 35 -29.16 -4.53 -11.33
N PRO A 36 -30.06 -4.84 -12.29
CA PRO A 36 -30.86 -6.08 -12.26
C PRO A 36 -29.99 -7.35 -12.26
N ASP A 37 -28.82 -7.31 -12.90
CA ASP A 37 -27.87 -8.43 -12.93
C ASP A 37 -26.99 -8.58 -11.66
N GLY A 38 -27.20 -7.71 -10.66
CA GLY A 38 -26.47 -7.75 -9.39
C GLY A 38 -24.95 -7.66 -9.55
N ILE A 39 -24.22 -8.59 -8.93
CA ILE A 39 -22.73 -8.60 -8.90
C ILE A 39 -22.07 -8.95 -10.22
N HIS A 40 -22.79 -9.53 -11.18
CA HIS A 40 -22.21 -9.76 -12.51
C HIS A 40 -21.87 -8.44 -13.19
N ALA A 41 -22.64 -7.38 -12.92
CA ALA A 41 -22.32 -6.02 -13.34
C ALA A 41 -21.17 -5.38 -12.54
N ILE A 42 -20.76 -5.93 -11.39
CA ILE A 42 -19.69 -5.34 -10.57
C ILE A 42 -18.39 -5.24 -11.36
N PHE A 43 -18.07 -6.25 -12.18
CA PHE A 43 -16.87 -6.29 -13.01
C PHE A 43 -16.93 -5.28 -14.16
N ASP A 44 -18.13 -5.00 -14.68
CA ASP A 44 -18.35 -3.99 -15.71
C ASP A 44 -18.33 -2.57 -15.15
N LEU A 45 -18.71 -2.41 -13.88
CA LEU A 45 -18.68 -1.15 -13.13
C LEU A 45 -17.29 -0.81 -12.57
N LEU A 46 -16.40 -1.80 -12.45
CA LEU A 46 -15.03 -1.56 -12.02
C LEU A 46 -14.28 -0.73 -13.06
N PRO A 47 -13.42 0.21 -12.63
CA PRO A 47 -12.72 1.06 -13.58
C PRO A 47 -11.87 0.23 -14.55
N LYS A 48 -11.95 0.55 -15.85
CA LYS A 48 -11.14 -0.12 -16.89
C LYS A 48 -9.78 0.55 -17.11
N VAL A 49 -9.47 1.53 -16.28
CA VAL A 49 -8.25 2.36 -16.33
C VAL A 49 -7.84 2.71 -14.90
N CYS A 50 -6.55 2.83 -14.67
CA CYS A 50 -6.04 3.28 -13.38
C CYS A 50 -5.98 4.81 -13.33
N LYS A 51 -6.31 5.39 -12.18
CA LYS A 51 -6.16 6.84 -11.95
C LYS A 51 -5.19 7.07 -10.80
N LYS A 52 -4.14 7.87 -11.04
CA LYS A 52 -3.18 8.25 -10.00
C LYS A 52 -2.61 9.63 -10.27
N ASN A 53 -2.60 10.47 -9.24
CA ASN A 53 -2.15 11.87 -9.30
C ASN A 53 -2.79 12.66 -10.47
N GLY A 54 -4.11 12.49 -10.66
CA GLY A 54 -4.87 13.16 -11.73
C GLY A 54 -4.64 12.62 -13.15
N LYS A 55 -3.73 11.65 -13.34
CA LYS A 55 -3.48 11.00 -14.63
C LYS A 55 -4.22 9.68 -14.75
N THR A 56 -4.52 9.29 -15.98
CA THR A 56 -5.20 8.02 -16.31
C THR A 56 -4.26 7.13 -17.11
N TYR A 57 -4.20 5.84 -16.76
CA TYR A 57 -3.32 4.84 -17.35
C TYR A 57 -4.15 3.64 -17.83
N LYS A 58 -3.79 3.07 -18.97
CA LYS A 58 -4.44 1.87 -19.53
C LYS A 58 -3.94 0.62 -18.82
N VAL A 59 -4.74 -0.44 -18.83
CA VAL A 59 -4.31 -1.75 -18.34
C VAL A 59 -3.03 -2.18 -19.08
N GLY A 60 -2.05 -2.66 -18.32
CA GLY A 60 -0.71 -3.03 -18.80
C GLY A 60 0.25 -1.85 -18.95
N GLU A 61 -0.22 -0.60 -18.84
CA GLU A 61 0.65 0.57 -18.92
C GLU A 61 1.51 0.69 -17.66
N GLU A 62 2.82 0.88 -17.88
CA GLU A 62 3.77 1.18 -16.82
C GLU A 62 3.94 2.68 -16.62
N PHE A 63 4.00 3.11 -15.37
CA PHE A 63 4.17 4.52 -15.04
C PHE A 63 4.90 4.72 -13.71
N ASP A 64 5.53 5.87 -13.57
CA ASP A 64 6.35 6.20 -12.41
C ASP A 64 5.69 7.26 -11.53
N VAL A 65 5.76 7.07 -10.22
CA VAL A 65 5.44 8.11 -9.24
C VAL A 65 6.56 8.18 -8.21
N GLY A 66 7.29 9.30 -8.22
CA GLY A 66 8.52 9.44 -7.43
C GLY A 66 9.57 8.44 -7.90
N ASN A 67 10.05 7.61 -6.97
CA ASN A 67 11.01 6.55 -7.25
C ASN A 67 10.36 5.17 -7.44
N LEU A 68 9.02 5.07 -7.38
CA LEU A 68 8.31 3.80 -7.53
C LEU A 68 7.75 3.66 -8.94
N ARG A 69 7.88 2.45 -9.48
CA ARG A 69 7.35 2.04 -10.78
C ARG A 69 6.08 1.23 -10.55
N TYR A 70 5.05 1.53 -11.30
CA TYR A 70 3.74 0.90 -11.20
C TYR A 70 3.36 0.29 -12.54
N THR A 71 2.55 -0.76 -12.49
CA THR A 71 1.84 -1.29 -13.66
C THR A 71 0.36 -1.20 -13.39
N CYS A 72 -0.38 -0.57 -14.29
CA CYS A 72 -1.83 -0.56 -14.22
C CYS A 72 -2.38 -1.95 -14.53
N GLN A 73 -3.28 -2.44 -13.69
CA GLN A 73 -3.96 -3.72 -13.84
C GLN A 73 -5.44 -3.49 -14.17
N GLU A 74 -6.13 -4.59 -14.46
CA GLU A 74 -7.57 -4.59 -14.61
C GLU A 74 -8.27 -4.06 -13.34
N PHE A 75 -9.51 -3.61 -13.50
CA PHE A 75 -10.32 -3.08 -12.40
C PHE A 75 -9.76 -1.81 -11.74
N GLY A 76 -8.87 -1.10 -12.45
CA GLY A 76 -8.38 0.23 -12.07
C GLY A 76 -7.38 0.22 -10.93
N VAL A 77 -6.92 -0.96 -10.53
CA VAL A 77 -5.89 -1.11 -9.50
C VAL A 77 -4.50 -1.13 -10.14
N TYR A 78 -3.50 -0.68 -9.41
CA TYR A 78 -2.11 -0.74 -9.86
C TYR A 78 -1.29 -1.58 -8.89
N VAL A 79 -0.28 -2.25 -9.42
CA VAL A 79 0.71 -3.00 -8.65
C VAL A 79 2.04 -2.27 -8.66
N ILE A 80 2.82 -2.40 -7.59
CA ILE A 80 4.19 -1.87 -7.58
C ILE A 80 5.07 -2.88 -8.30
N ALA A 81 5.68 -2.44 -9.40
CA ALA A 81 6.52 -3.26 -10.27
C ALA A 81 8.01 -3.18 -9.90
N GLY A 82 8.42 -2.10 -9.24
CA GLY A 82 9.81 -1.88 -8.90
C GLY A 82 10.07 -0.43 -8.51
N CYS A 83 11.34 -0.04 -8.64
CA CYS A 83 11.80 1.31 -8.37
C CYS A 83 12.50 1.88 -9.60
N ARG A 84 12.78 3.18 -9.57
CA ARG A 84 13.64 3.84 -10.55
C ARG A 84 14.70 4.66 -9.83
N THR A 85 15.91 4.67 -10.38
CA THR A 85 16.99 5.56 -9.93
C THR A 85 16.64 7.01 -10.24
N HIS A 86 17.35 7.96 -9.62
CA HIS A 86 17.28 9.37 -10.01
C HIS A 86 17.63 9.61 -11.49
N THR A 87 18.45 8.73 -12.10
CA THR A 87 18.78 8.76 -13.54
C THR A 87 17.70 8.11 -14.43
N GLY A 88 16.62 7.57 -13.84
CA GLY A 88 15.53 6.93 -14.57
C GLY A 88 15.77 5.46 -14.92
N LYS A 89 16.87 4.85 -14.49
CA LYS A 89 17.11 3.41 -14.69
C LYS A 89 16.10 2.60 -13.86
N PRO A 90 15.40 1.63 -14.47
CA PRO A 90 14.49 0.76 -13.73
C PRO A 90 15.26 -0.26 -12.86
N LEU A 91 14.73 -0.50 -11.65
CA LEU A 91 15.16 -1.53 -10.72
C LEU A 91 13.95 -2.42 -10.39
N LYS A 92 14.17 -3.73 -10.31
CA LYS A 92 13.17 -4.71 -9.88
C LYS A 92 13.07 -4.74 -8.36
N LEU A 93 11.95 -5.23 -7.85
CA LEU A 93 11.82 -5.53 -6.43
C LEU A 93 12.81 -6.63 -6.02
N GLY A 94 13.57 -6.37 -4.96
CA GLY A 94 14.69 -7.19 -4.50
C GLY A 94 16.06 -6.69 -4.95
N ASP A 95 16.14 -5.75 -5.89
CA ASP A 95 17.42 -5.30 -6.43
C ASP A 95 18.21 -4.47 -5.40
N VAL A 96 19.49 -4.80 -5.29
CA VAL A 96 20.51 -4.01 -4.61
C VAL A 96 21.67 -3.82 -5.57
N GLU A 97 21.80 -2.62 -6.13
CA GLU A 97 22.78 -2.33 -7.18
C GLU A 97 23.66 -1.15 -6.81
N VAL A 98 24.90 -1.13 -7.30
CA VAL A 98 25.79 0.03 -7.23
C VAL A 98 25.97 0.57 -8.63
N ILE A 99 25.63 1.84 -8.83
CA ILE A 99 25.77 2.54 -10.11
C ILE A 99 26.40 3.89 -9.80
N ASP A 100 27.50 4.22 -10.47
CA ASP A 100 28.18 5.53 -10.36
C ASP A 100 28.40 6.01 -8.92
N HIS A 101 28.98 5.14 -8.07
CA HIS A 101 29.24 5.45 -6.65
C HIS A 101 27.98 5.71 -5.82
N VAL A 102 26.83 5.17 -6.23
CA VAL A 102 25.60 5.19 -5.45
C VAL A 102 25.05 3.79 -5.34
N LYS A 103 24.82 3.33 -4.10
CA LYS A 103 24.11 2.08 -3.83
C LYS A 103 22.61 2.33 -3.74
N PHE A 104 21.87 1.59 -4.55
CA PHE A 104 20.42 1.59 -4.63
C PHE A 104 19.88 0.34 -3.96
N HIS A 105 18.89 0.50 -3.09
CA HIS A 105 18.08 -0.59 -2.57
C HIS A 105 16.65 -0.40 -3.06
N CYS A 106 16.10 -1.40 -3.73
CA CYS A 106 14.69 -1.48 -4.10
C CYS A 106 14.11 -2.75 -3.50
N LEU A 107 13.82 -2.72 -2.20
CA LEU A 107 13.46 -3.92 -1.44
C LEU A 107 11.96 -3.97 -1.17
N ALA A 108 11.44 -5.18 -0.99
CA ALA A 108 10.03 -5.42 -0.74
C ALA A 108 9.86 -6.30 0.50
N HIS A 109 8.89 -5.97 1.34
CA HIS A 109 8.48 -6.80 2.48
C HIS A 109 6.97 -6.65 2.71
N GLY A 110 6.24 -7.76 2.75
CA GLY A 110 4.77 -7.76 2.76
C GLY A 110 4.21 -6.98 1.56
N THR A 111 3.44 -5.93 1.82
CA THR A 111 2.88 -5.03 0.81
C THR A 111 3.66 -3.72 0.64
N SER A 112 4.78 -3.57 1.35
CA SER A 112 5.56 -2.34 1.41
C SER A 112 6.84 -2.45 0.57
N VAL A 113 7.21 -1.33 -0.06
CA VAL A 113 8.45 -1.18 -0.84
C VAL A 113 9.35 -0.14 -0.17
N TYR A 114 10.61 -0.50 -0.01
CA TYR A 114 11.64 0.27 0.65
C TYR A 114 12.70 0.66 -0.36
N TYR A 115 12.73 1.95 -0.66
CA TYR A 115 13.68 2.54 -1.60
C TYR A 115 14.71 3.39 -0.89
N ARG A 116 16.00 3.21 -1.20
CA ARG A 116 17.09 4.04 -0.67
C ARG A 116 18.23 4.18 -1.66
N GLU A 117 18.71 5.40 -1.83
CA GLU A 117 19.97 5.73 -2.51
C GLU A 117 21.03 6.10 -1.46
N THR A 118 22.29 5.72 -1.64
CA THR A 118 23.38 6.10 -0.74
C THR A 118 24.69 6.22 -1.51
N ALA A 119 25.29 7.42 -1.50
CA ALA A 119 26.62 7.63 -2.06
C ALA A 119 27.68 6.79 -1.32
N CYS A 120 28.59 6.18 -2.07
CA CYS A 120 29.56 5.24 -1.56
C CYS A 120 30.78 5.07 -2.49
N GLY A 121 31.91 4.65 -1.91
CA GLY A 121 33.10 4.24 -2.66
C GLY A 121 34.03 5.38 -3.08
N LYS A 122 33.73 6.66 -2.78
CA LYS A 122 34.71 7.75 -2.89
C LYS A 122 35.49 7.96 -1.58
N PRO A 123 36.66 8.62 -1.63
CA PRO A 123 37.40 8.98 -0.42
C PRO A 123 36.53 9.77 0.57
N GLY A 124 36.43 9.30 1.81
CA GLY A 124 35.59 9.90 2.86
C GLY A 124 34.14 9.40 2.87
N GLU A 125 33.71 8.64 1.85
CA GLU A 125 32.41 7.95 1.86
C GLU A 125 32.55 6.54 2.43
N ILE A 126 31.42 5.95 2.78
CA ILE A 126 31.36 4.54 3.15
C ILE A 126 31.67 3.66 1.94
N ASP A 127 32.30 2.52 2.17
CA ASP A 127 32.41 1.48 1.15
C ASP A 127 31.02 1.00 0.71
N CYS A 128 30.80 0.85 -0.60
CA CYS A 128 29.50 0.40 -1.12
C CYS A 128 29.08 -0.95 -0.56
N ASP A 129 30.01 -1.86 -0.27
CA ASP A 129 29.69 -3.17 0.30
C ASP A 129 29.24 -3.07 1.77
N LYS A 130 29.62 -1.99 2.45
CA LYS A 130 29.30 -1.73 3.86
C LYS A 130 28.07 -0.86 4.06
N VAL A 131 27.45 -0.36 2.99
CA VAL A 131 26.21 0.40 3.09
C VAL A 131 25.11 -0.51 3.68
N PRO A 132 24.49 -0.12 4.81
CA PRO A 132 23.48 -0.93 5.46
C PRO A 132 22.13 -0.85 4.74
N LEU A 133 21.28 -1.83 4.99
CA LEU A 133 19.91 -1.88 4.51
C LEU A 133 19.10 -0.65 5.00
N PRO A 134 17.98 -0.32 4.34
CA PRO A 134 17.09 0.72 4.83
C PRO A 134 16.52 0.34 6.21
N ARG A 135 16.64 1.22 7.21
CA ARG A 135 16.18 0.94 8.58
C ARG A 135 14.74 0.46 8.65
N GLY A 136 13.85 1.05 7.84
CA GLY A 136 12.44 0.64 7.76
C GLY A 136 12.25 -0.79 7.26
N TYR A 137 13.11 -1.25 6.34
CA TYR A 137 13.10 -2.64 5.88
C TYR A 137 13.60 -3.58 6.97
N GLU A 138 14.72 -3.25 7.61
CA GLU A 138 15.27 -4.06 8.71
C GLU A 138 14.29 -4.21 9.87
N GLN A 139 13.56 -3.15 10.21
CA GLN A 139 12.52 -3.18 11.24
C GLN A 139 11.33 -4.05 10.81
N ALA A 140 10.90 -3.96 9.54
CA ALA A 140 9.79 -4.75 9.03
C ALA A 140 10.09 -6.25 9.04
N VAL A 141 11.30 -6.64 8.64
CA VAL A 141 11.76 -8.04 8.68
C VAL A 141 11.89 -8.54 10.12
N LYS A 142 12.41 -7.71 11.04
CA LYS A 142 12.61 -8.12 12.45
C LYS A 142 11.31 -8.24 13.25
N ASN A 143 10.36 -7.37 12.97
CA ASN A 143 9.10 -7.28 13.73
C ASN A 143 8.02 -8.18 13.16
N GLU A 144 8.33 -9.01 12.16
CA GLU A 144 7.35 -9.87 11.50
C GLU A 144 6.72 -10.81 12.54
N PRO A 145 5.45 -10.63 12.93
CA PRO A 145 4.69 -11.75 13.44
C PRO A 145 4.60 -12.71 12.27
N VAL A 146 4.84 -14.01 12.47
CA VAL A 146 4.52 -15.05 11.48
C VAL A 146 3.14 -14.72 10.94
N GLU A 147 3.07 -14.17 9.73
CA GLU A 147 1.82 -13.82 9.11
C GLU A 147 1.18 -15.18 8.89
N THR A 148 0.21 -15.50 9.74
CA THR A 148 -0.62 -16.68 9.56
C THR A 148 -1.05 -16.59 8.12
N THR A 149 -0.66 -17.59 7.35
CA THR A 149 -1.14 -17.88 6.00
C THR A 149 -2.62 -18.27 6.07
N GLU A 150 -3.40 -17.57 6.89
CA GLU A 150 -4.84 -17.67 6.97
C GLU A 150 -5.34 -16.88 5.77
N ALA A 151 -5.54 -17.63 4.68
CA ALA A 151 -6.35 -17.17 3.58
C ALA A 151 -7.59 -16.45 4.16
N PRO A 152 -7.93 -15.24 3.70
CA PRO A 152 -9.12 -14.56 4.18
C PRO A 152 -10.29 -15.54 4.08
N PRO A 153 -11.10 -15.70 5.15
CA PRO A 153 -12.14 -16.72 5.16
C PRO A 153 -13.03 -16.57 3.92
N ALA A 154 -13.40 -17.68 3.29
CA ALA A 154 -13.92 -17.72 1.91
C ALA A 154 -15.08 -16.74 1.62
N HIS A 155 -15.85 -16.35 2.65
CA HIS A 155 -16.93 -15.36 2.54
C HIS A 155 -16.44 -13.91 2.27
N LEU A 156 -15.16 -13.60 2.50
CA LEU A 156 -14.55 -12.30 2.18
C LEU A 156 -13.96 -12.28 0.78
N THR A 157 -13.63 -13.44 0.21
CA THR A 157 -13.08 -13.54 -1.16
C THR A 157 -14.14 -13.89 -2.19
N HIS A 158 -15.35 -14.27 -1.75
CA HIS A 158 -16.45 -14.61 -2.64
C HIS A 158 -17.62 -13.68 -2.42
N VAL A 159 -18.34 -13.38 -3.49
CA VAL A 159 -19.66 -12.75 -3.38
C VAL A 159 -20.66 -13.51 -4.23
N ASN A 160 -21.77 -13.94 -3.61
CA ASN A 160 -22.76 -14.84 -4.20
C ASN A 160 -22.14 -16.11 -4.83
N GLY A 161 -21.09 -16.68 -4.21
CA GLY A 161 -20.42 -17.89 -4.67
C GLY A 161 -19.41 -17.70 -5.80
N LYS A 162 -19.18 -16.46 -6.28
CA LYS A 162 -18.15 -16.14 -7.27
C LYS A 162 -16.92 -15.53 -6.59
N GLU A 163 -15.73 -16.02 -6.95
CA GLU A 163 -14.45 -15.54 -6.43
C GLU A 163 -14.11 -14.14 -6.96
N LEU A 164 -13.59 -13.28 -6.06
CA LEU A 164 -13.09 -11.95 -6.37
C LEU A 164 -11.66 -12.02 -6.94
N PRO A 165 -11.24 -11.07 -7.79
CA PRO A 165 -9.87 -11.06 -8.32
C PRO A 165 -8.84 -10.89 -7.20
N LYS A 166 -7.62 -11.38 -7.44
CA LYS A 166 -6.55 -11.34 -6.44
C LYS A 166 -6.34 -9.94 -5.84
N GLY A 167 -6.34 -9.87 -4.51
CA GLY A 167 -6.18 -8.64 -3.74
C GLY A 167 -7.50 -7.95 -3.38
N TRP A 168 -8.63 -8.31 -3.99
CA TRP A 168 -9.94 -7.78 -3.60
C TRP A 168 -10.57 -8.60 -2.48
N VAL A 169 -11.15 -7.91 -1.50
CA VAL A 169 -11.94 -8.51 -0.42
C VAL A 169 -13.26 -7.77 -0.23
N LEU A 170 -14.31 -8.49 0.11
CA LEU A 170 -15.59 -7.95 0.54
C LEU A 170 -15.54 -7.65 2.05
N LEU A 171 -15.73 -6.39 2.41
CA LEU A 171 -15.83 -5.99 3.82
C LEU A 171 -17.26 -6.03 4.34
N HIS A 172 -18.21 -5.68 3.48
CA HIS A 172 -19.62 -5.63 3.85
C HIS A 172 -20.48 -5.84 2.61
N GLY A 173 -21.48 -6.70 2.71
CA GLY A 173 -22.43 -6.99 1.65
C GLY A 173 -23.82 -7.18 2.22
N GLY A 174 -24.84 -6.66 1.54
CA GLY A 174 -26.23 -6.80 1.97
C GLY A 174 -27.22 -6.56 0.83
N LYS A 175 -28.39 -7.16 0.96
CA LYS A 175 -29.58 -6.83 0.16
C LYS A 175 -30.56 -6.10 1.07
N LYS A 176 -31.03 -4.93 0.65
CA LYS A 176 -32.17 -4.26 1.27
C LYS A 176 -33.29 -4.22 0.24
N GLU A 177 -34.50 -4.59 0.66
CA GLU A 177 -35.69 -4.30 -0.12
C GLU A 177 -35.89 -2.78 -0.11
N ALA A 178 -36.03 -2.17 -1.29
CA ALA A 178 -36.29 -0.75 -1.38
C ALA A 178 -37.74 -0.49 -0.92
N GLU A 179 -37.91 0.31 0.13
CA GLU A 179 -39.23 0.78 0.56
C GLU A 179 -39.93 1.42 -0.65
N ASN A 180 -41.00 0.76 -1.13
CA ASN A 180 -41.89 1.18 -2.23
C ASN A 180 -41.50 0.82 -3.67
N SER A 181 -40.61 -0.16 -3.90
CA SER A 181 -40.46 -0.72 -5.25
C SER A 181 -40.17 -2.22 -5.20
N ASN A 182 -40.61 -3.01 -6.19
CA ASN A 182 -40.26 -4.43 -6.34
C ASN A 182 -38.75 -4.65 -6.65
N HIS A 183 -37.92 -3.62 -6.50
CA HIS A 183 -36.49 -3.67 -6.77
C HIS A 183 -35.74 -3.98 -5.46
N THR A 184 -34.90 -5.01 -5.52
CA THR A 184 -33.97 -5.33 -4.43
C THR A 184 -32.68 -4.54 -4.64
N LEU A 185 -32.31 -3.73 -3.64
CA LEU A 185 -31.11 -2.91 -3.66
C LEU A 185 -29.96 -3.69 -3.01
N SER A 186 -28.81 -3.77 -3.67
CA SER A 186 -27.68 -4.53 -3.15
C SER A 186 -26.43 -3.67 -3.01
N THR A 187 -25.93 -3.56 -1.78
CA THR A 187 -24.77 -2.73 -1.45
C THR A 187 -23.59 -3.64 -1.11
N HIS A 188 -22.43 -3.38 -1.72
CA HIS A 188 -21.20 -4.13 -1.48
C HIS A 188 -20.01 -3.20 -1.35
N ILE A 189 -19.25 -3.35 -0.26
CA ILE A 189 -18.03 -2.58 0.01
C ILE A 189 -16.84 -3.50 -0.25
N LEU A 190 -16.04 -3.15 -1.25
CA LEU A 190 -14.85 -3.90 -1.63
C LEU A 190 -13.60 -3.12 -1.21
N MET A 191 -12.61 -3.83 -0.69
CA MET A 191 -11.30 -3.27 -0.39
C MET A 191 -10.25 -3.98 -1.22
N TYR A 192 -9.34 -3.22 -1.83
CA TYR A 192 -8.18 -3.77 -2.52
C TYR A 192 -6.95 -3.70 -1.62
N HIS A 193 -6.31 -4.86 -1.43
CA HIS A 193 -4.98 -5.02 -0.84
C HIS A 193 -3.93 -4.98 -1.95
N PRO A 194 -3.07 -3.93 -1.98
CA PRO A 194 -2.03 -3.79 -2.99
C PRO A 194 -1.15 -5.03 -3.10
N GLN A 195 -0.93 -5.47 -4.34
CA GLN A 195 -0.06 -6.60 -4.64
C GLN A 195 1.31 -6.09 -5.13
N LEU A 196 2.38 -6.80 -4.76
CA LEU A 196 3.71 -6.59 -5.31
C LEU A 196 3.93 -7.50 -6.52
N HIS A 197 4.40 -6.93 -7.62
CA HIS A 197 4.61 -7.70 -8.85
C HIS A 197 5.99 -8.40 -8.80
N GLY A 198 6.00 -9.73 -8.86
CA GLY A 198 7.24 -10.51 -8.98
C GLY A 198 8.12 -10.58 -7.72
N ALA A 199 7.65 -10.10 -6.56
CA ALA A 199 8.35 -10.30 -5.30
C ALA A 199 8.34 -11.80 -4.95
N LYS A 200 9.46 -12.49 -5.20
CA LYS A 200 9.72 -13.74 -4.50
C LYS A 200 9.88 -13.38 -3.03
N HIS A 201 9.10 -13.98 -2.14
CA HIS A 201 9.37 -13.96 -0.72
C HIS A 201 10.83 -14.40 -0.55
N ALA A 202 11.68 -13.50 -0.05
CA ALA A 202 13.00 -13.89 0.40
C ALA A 202 12.76 -14.77 1.63
N ASN A 203 12.93 -16.09 1.44
CA ASN A 203 13.04 -17.05 2.53
C ASN A 203 14.25 -16.72 3.41
#